data_AF-A0A8J4WU13-F1
#
_entry.id   AF-A0A8J4WU13-F1
#
_cell.length_a   1.000
_cell.length_b   1.000
_cell.length_c   1.000
_cell.angle_alpha   90.00
_cell.angle_beta   90.00
_cell.angle_gamma   90.00
#
_symmetry.space_group_name_H-M   'P 1'
#
loop_
_entity.id
_entity.type
_entity.pdbx_description
1 polymer ?
#
loop_
_entity_poly.entity_id
_entity_poly.type
_entity_poly.pdbx_seq_one_letter_code
_entity_poly.pdbx_strand_id
1 'polypeptide(L)'
;MIPFDWLDAFAQVVTLKLNSDIVSIRLILSILFGYPIALAYSLLSVRWSIPQRQMYLLLCGMFLFGWNFGLDIIHMIIGIFITMLVNYFCCGTKLSVVFAFCFNMAYLLSGSYIYNRGTYDINWTTPYCILCLRLIGLTWDLYDGSKPAVNFTV
;
A
#
# COMPACT_ATOMS: atom_id res chain seq x y z
N MET A 1 -14.40 12.83 -2.55
CA MET A 1 -13.97 14.21 -2.24
C MET A 1 -12.50 14.15 -1.88
N ILE A 2 -11.62 14.73 -2.71
CA ILE A 2 -10.18 14.72 -2.46
C ILE A 2 -9.90 15.86 -1.47
N PRO A 3 -9.17 15.64 -0.37
CA PRO A 3 -9.03 16.65 0.68
C PRO A 3 -8.05 17.80 0.37
N PHE A 4 -7.40 17.81 -0.81
CA PHE A 4 -6.30 18.73 -1.13
C PHE A 4 -6.55 19.51 -2.44
N ASP A 5 -7.50 20.44 -2.40
CA ASP A 5 -7.96 21.22 -3.57
C ASP A 5 -6.84 22.02 -4.26
N TRP A 6 -5.92 22.60 -3.48
CA TRP A 6 -4.79 23.39 -3.99
C TRP A 6 -3.78 22.54 -4.78
N LEU A 7 -3.55 21.31 -4.34
CA LEU A 7 -2.64 20.36 -4.96
C LEU A 7 -3.27 19.78 -6.23
N ASP A 8 -4.59 19.56 -6.21
CA ASP A 8 -5.35 19.15 -7.38
C ASP A 8 -5.38 20.27 -8.45
N ALA A 9 -5.56 21.54 -8.05
CA ALA A 9 -5.47 22.68 -8.96
C ALA A 9 -4.10 22.76 -9.67
N PHE A 10 -3.01 22.50 -8.94
CA PHE A 10 -1.68 22.41 -9.55
C PHE A 10 -1.59 21.25 -10.56
N ALA A 11 -2.09 20.07 -10.21
CA ALA A 11 -2.12 18.92 -11.12
C ALA A 11 -2.95 19.23 -12.38
N GLN A 12 -4.07 19.95 -12.28
CA GLN A 12 -4.88 20.37 -13.41
C GLN A 12 -4.11 21.31 -14.36
N VAL A 13 -3.35 22.27 -13.83
CA VAL A 13 -2.50 23.15 -14.67
C VAL A 13 -1.48 22.34 -15.46
N VAL A 14 -0.82 21.37 -14.82
CA VAL A 14 0.16 20.48 -15.48
C VAL A 14 -0.50 19.60 -16.54
N THR A 15 -1.69 19.07 -16.22
CA THR A 15 -2.51 18.24 -17.12
C THR A 15 -2.88 19.00 -18.40
N LEU A 16 -3.32 20.26 -18.27
CA LEU A 16 -3.64 21.13 -19.41
C LEU A 16 -2.44 21.42 -20.31
N LYS A 17 -1.22 21.46 -19.76
CA LYS A 17 0.01 21.66 -20.54
C LYS A 17 0.46 20.41 -21.27
N LEU A 18 0.27 19.24 -20.67
CA LEU A 18 0.74 17.96 -21.19
C LEU A 18 -0.31 17.21 -22.02
N ASN A 19 -1.57 17.69 -22.04
CA ASN A 19 -2.70 17.07 -22.73
C ASN A 19 -2.82 15.55 -22.41
N SER A 20 -2.77 15.23 -21.12
CA SER A 20 -2.79 13.87 -20.57
C SER A 20 -3.91 13.74 -19.54
N ASP A 21 -4.11 12.55 -18.97
CA ASP A 21 -5.12 12.31 -17.95
C ASP A 21 -4.70 12.82 -16.58
N ILE A 22 -5.63 13.46 -15.85
CA ILE A 22 -5.42 14.00 -14.50
C ILE A 22 -4.94 12.93 -13.50
N VAL A 23 -5.43 11.69 -13.64
CA VAL A 23 -5.08 10.57 -12.76
C VAL A 23 -3.61 10.17 -12.93
N SER A 24 -3.16 10.07 -14.19
CA SER A 24 -1.76 9.77 -14.53
C SER A 24 -0.80 10.84 -14.03
N ILE A 25 -1.17 12.12 -14.20
CA ILE A 25 -0.36 13.24 -13.70
C ILE A 25 -0.28 13.25 -12.17
N ARG A 26 -1.39 13.01 -11.46
CA ARG A 26 -1.39 12.91 -9.99
C ARG A 26 -0.45 11.79 -9.51
N LEU A 27 -0.46 10.64 -10.19
CA LEU A 27 0.44 9.53 -9.86
C LEU A 27 1.91 9.89 -10.07
N ILE A 28 2.26 10.49 -11.21
CA ILE A 28 3.63 10.90 -11.53
C ILE A 28 4.13 11.95 -10.53
N LEU A 29 3.31 12.97 -10.23
CA LEU A 29 3.64 13.97 -9.23
C LEU A 29 3.86 13.33 -7.87
N SER A 30 3.05 12.35 -7.50
CA SER A 30 3.18 11.66 -6.21
C SER A 30 4.44 10.82 -6.11
N ILE A 31 4.87 10.18 -7.20
CA ILE A 31 6.18 9.50 -7.28
C ILE A 31 7.30 10.54 -7.13
N LEU A 32 7.17 11.70 -7.81
CA LEU A 32 8.14 12.78 -7.72
C LEU A 32 8.24 13.34 -6.29
N PHE A 33 7.11 13.51 -5.58
CA PHE A 33 7.07 13.88 -4.17
C PHE A 33 7.63 12.80 -3.23
N GLY A 34 7.66 11.54 -3.66
CA GLY A 34 8.33 10.46 -2.94
C GLY A 34 9.83 10.74 -2.74
N TYR A 35 10.51 11.39 -3.68
CA TYR A 35 11.93 11.72 -3.59
C TYR A 35 12.27 12.75 -2.47
N PRO A 36 11.64 13.94 -2.40
CA PRO A 36 11.90 14.87 -1.31
C PRO A 36 11.47 14.30 0.04
N ILE A 37 10.41 13.50 0.11
CA ILE A 37 10.00 12.80 1.34
C ILE A 37 11.09 11.79 1.75
N ALA A 38 11.63 11.01 0.81
CA ALA A 38 12.71 10.06 1.09
C ALA A 38 14.01 10.77 1.51
N LEU A 39 14.32 11.92 0.90
CA LEU A 39 15.45 12.75 1.30
C LEU A 39 15.27 13.28 2.73
N ALA A 40 14.12 13.87 3.05
CA ALA A 40 13.79 14.34 4.40
C ALA A 40 13.86 13.21 5.42
N TYR A 41 13.33 12.02 5.08
CA TYR A 41 13.47 10.82 5.90
C TYR A 41 14.94 10.49 6.14
N SER A 42 15.78 10.40 5.09
CA SER A 42 17.19 10.03 5.23
C SER A 42 18.00 11.01 6.11
N LEU A 43 17.70 12.31 6.04
CA LEU A 43 18.40 13.35 6.80
C LEU A 43 17.95 13.41 8.26
N LEU A 44 16.65 13.23 8.51
CA LEU A 44 16.06 13.38 9.83
C LEU A 44 16.00 12.06 10.62
N SER A 45 15.96 10.91 9.92
CA SER A 45 15.76 9.60 10.57
C SER A 45 16.83 9.29 11.61
N VAL A 46 18.07 9.73 11.40
CA VAL A 46 19.19 9.49 12.33
C VAL A 46 18.87 9.99 13.74
N ARG A 47 18.11 11.09 13.86
CA ARG A 47 17.76 11.72 15.15
C ARG A 47 16.49 11.15 15.77
N TRP A 48 15.73 10.36 15.03
CA TRP A 48 14.41 9.88 15.43
C TRP A 48 14.45 8.47 16.00
N SER A 49 13.58 8.21 16.96
CA SER A 49 13.31 6.86 17.47
C SER A 49 12.57 6.01 16.44
N ILE A 50 12.63 4.68 16.60
CA ILE A 50 11.95 3.72 15.71
C ILE A 50 10.46 4.05 15.48
N PRO A 51 9.62 4.32 16.52
CA PRO A 51 8.22 4.64 16.29
C PRO A 51 8.02 5.94 15.53
N GLN A 52 8.88 6.96 15.74
CA GLN A 52 8.81 8.22 15.01
C GLN A 52 9.09 8.02 13.51
N ARG A 53 10.07 7.17 13.16
CA ARG A 53 10.38 6.82 11.77
C ARG A 53 9.21 6.11 11.09
N GLN A 54 8.59 5.16 11.77
CA GLN A 54 7.43 4.42 11.26
C GLN A 54 6.22 5.33 11.08
N MET A 55 5.94 6.21 12.05
CA MET A 55 4.85 7.18 11.96
C MET A 55 5.05 8.18 10.84
N TYR A 56 6.28 8.66 10.63
CA TYR A 56 6.59 9.53 9.49
C TYR A 56 6.26 8.85 8.15
N LEU A 57 6.77 7.64 7.94
CA LEU A 57 6.52 6.88 6.70
C LEU A 57 5.03 6.58 6.51
N LEU A 58 4.32 6.24 7.59
CA LEU A 58 2.88 5.98 7.56
C LEU A 58 2.11 7.24 7.18
N LEU A 59 2.38 8.38 7.83
CA LEU A 59 1.70 9.65 7.58
C LEU A 59 1.96 10.15 6.15
N CYS A 60 3.21 10.13 5.69
CA CYS A 60 3.54 10.51 4.32
C CYS A 60 2.93 9.57 3.29
N GLY A 61 2.92 8.26 3.55
CA GLY A 61 2.27 7.26 2.68
C GLY A 61 0.76 7.47 2.59
N MET A 62 0.09 7.66 3.72
CA MET A 62 -1.36 7.95 3.77
C MET A 62 -1.70 9.27 3.08
N PHE A 63 -0.86 10.30 3.25
CA PHE A 63 -1.03 11.58 2.57
C PHE A 63 -0.97 11.44 1.05
N LEU A 64 0.09 10.83 0.51
CA LEU A 64 0.23 10.60 -0.93
C LEU A 64 -0.90 9.73 -1.47
N PHE A 65 -1.25 8.67 -0.77
CA PHE A 65 -2.32 7.77 -1.19
C PHE A 65 -3.69 8.45 -1.20
N GLY A 66 -4.03 9.14 -0.10
CA GLY A 66 -5.29 9.89 0.01
C GLY A 66 -5.40 11.00 -1.04
N TRP A 67 -4.27 11.60 -1.43
CA TRP A 67 -4.28 12.55 -2.52
C TRP A 67 -4.51 11.90 -3.88
N ASN A 68 -4.08 10.65 -4.16
CA ASN A 68 -4.31 9.98 -5.46
C ASN A 68 -5.67 9.30 -5.58
N PHE A 69 -6.14 8.65 -4.51
CA PHE A 69 -7.30 7.75 -4.58
C PHE A 69 -8.40 8.14 -3.58
N GLY A 70 -8.23 9.21 -2.82
CA GLY A 70 -9.26 9.71 -1.89
C GLY A 70 -9.61 8.69 -0.82
N LEU A 71 -10.91 8.39 -0.69
CA LEU A 71 -11.47 7.51 0.34
C LEU A 71 -11.25 6.01 0.03
N ASP A 72 -10.78 5.66 -1.16
CA ASP A 72 -10.53 4.26 -1.52
C ASP A 72 -9.40 3.63 -0.69
N ILE A 73 -8.67 4.44 0.10
CA ILE A 73 -7.72 3.97 1.12
C ILE A 73 -8.34 2.98 2.11
N ILE A 74 -9.66 3.05 2.31
CA ILE A 74 -10.41 2.12 3.18
C ILE A 74 -10.20 0.67 2.73
N HIS A 75 -10.17 0.40 1.42
CA HIS A 75 -9.95 -0.96 0.89
C HIS A 75 -8.59 -1.54 1.32
N MET A 76 -7.55 -0.70 1.38
CA MET A 76 -6.23 -1.09 1.87
C MET A 76 -6.23 -1.37 3.37
N ILE A 77 -6.86 -0.48 4.15
CA ILE A 77 -6.94 -0.61 5.61
C ILE A 77 -7.67 -1.90 5.97
N ILE A 78 -8.77 -2.22 5.29
CA ILE A 78 -9.51 -3.48 5.48
C ILE A 78 -8.62 -4.69 5.19
N GLY A 79 -7.89 -4.69 4.06
CA GLY A 79 -6.99 -5.79 3.70
C GLY A 79 -5.88 -6.02 4.72
N ILE A 80 -5.24 -4.94 5.19
CA ILE A 80 -4.22 -4.98 6.23
C ILE A 80 -4.83 -5.50 7.53
N PHE A 81 -5.95 -4.94 7.98
CA PHE A 81 -6.58 -5.28 9.24
C PHE A 81 -6.98 -6.76 9.29
N ILE A 82 -7.67 -7.26 8.26
CA ILE A 82 -8.10 -8.66 8.20
C ILE A 82 -6.88 -9.61 8.19
N THR A 83 -5.85 -9.31 7.39
CA THR A 83 -4.66 -10.16 7.34
C THR A 83 -3.89 -10.14 8.66
N MET A 84 -3.75 -8.97 9.31
CA MET A 84 -3.12 -8.86 10.63
C MET A 84 -3.91 -9.62 11.70
N LEU A 85 -5.25 -9.51 11.68
CA LEU A 85 -6.13 -10.20 12.62
C LEU A 85 -5.98 -11.73 12.51
N VAL A 86 -5.94 -12.26 11.29
CA VAL A 86 -5.77 -13.70 11.04
C VAL A 86 -4.38 -14.16 11.48
N ASN A 87 -3.34 -13.39 11.15
CA ASN A 87 -1.98 -13.70 11.61
C ASN A 87 -1.85 -13.66 13.14
N TYR A 88 -2.59 -12.78 13.81
CA TYR A 88 -2.61 -12.70 15.27
C TYR A 88 -3.26 -13.94 15.90
N PHE A 89 -4.41 -14.41 15.39
CA PHE A 89 -5.11 -15.57 15.94
C PHE A 89 -4.53 -16.93 15.50
N CYS A 90 -4.00 -17.02 14.29
CA CYS A 90 -3.58 -18.28 13.66
C CYS A 90 -2.06 -18.31 13.37
N CYS A 91 -1.27 -17.57 14.14
CA CYS A 91 0.18 -17.43 13.94
C CYS A 91 0.88 -18.79 13.78
N GLY A 92 1.75 -18.91 12.79
CA GLY A 92 2.54 -20.13 12.57
C GLY A 92 1.79 -21.34 12.00
N THR A 93 0.50 -21.21 11.68
CA THR A 93 -0.28 -22.30 11.08
C THR A 93 -0.32 -22.23 9.56
N LYS A 94 -0.38 -23.40 8.89
CA LYS A 94 -0.62 -23.47 7.44
C LYS A 94 -1.96 -22.85 7.03
N LEU A 95 -2.93 -22.86 7.94
CA LEU A 95 -4.27 -22.30 7.71
C LEU A 95 -4.21 -20.79 7.51
N SER A 96 -3.40 -20.07 8.30
CA SER A 96 -3.20 -18.63 8.13
C SER A 96 -2.69 -18.28 6.73
N VAL A 97 -1.72 -19.05 6.22
CA VAL A 97 -1.14 -18.85 4.89
C VAL A 97 -2.17 -19.03 3.78
N VAL A 98 -2.92 -20.13 3.82
CA VAL A 98 -3.96 -20.41 2.82
C VAL A 98 -5.06 -19.35 2.89
N PHE A 99 -5.48 -18.95 4.09
CA PHE A 99 -6.47 -17.91 4.28
C PHE A 99 -6.00 -16.57 3.71
N ALA A 100 -4.79 -16.11 4.10
CA ALA A 100 -4.23 -14.85 3.65
C ALA A 100 -4.09 -14.80 2.12
N PHE A 101 -3.66 -15.90 1.49
CA PHE A 101 -3.60 -16.02 0.04
C PHE A 101 -4.99 -15.92 -0.61
N CYS A 102 -5.93 -16.77 -0.20
CA CYS A 102 -7.27 -16.81 -0.78
C CYS A 102 -8.01 -15.48 -0.58
N PHE A 103 -7.95 -14.90 0.62
CA PHE A 103 -8.62 -13.65 0.94
C PHE A 103 -8.06 -12.47 0.12
N ASN A 104 -6.74 -12.24 0.15
CA ASN A 104 -6.15 -11.09 -0.54
C ASN A 104 -6.29 -11.22 -2.08
N MET A 105 -6.19 -12.45 -2.62
CA MET A 105 -6.39 -12.69 -4.05
C MET A 105 -7.86 -12.51 -4.47
N ALA A 106 -8.81 -13.05 -3.70
CA ALA A 106 -10.24 -12.88 -3.99
C ALA A 106 -10.65 -11.40 -3.90
N TYR A 107 -10.13 -10.67 -2.92
CA TYR A 107 -10.39 -9.23 -2.77
C TYR A 107 -9.86 -8.42 -3.95
N LEU A 108 -8.63 -8.68 -4.40
CA LEU A 108 -8.05 -8.05 -5.58
C LEU A 108 -8.86 -8.38 -6.85
N LEU A 109 -9.25 -9.64 -7.04
CA LEU A 109 -9.99 -10.09 -8.22
C LEU A 109 -11.38 -9.45 -8.30
N SER A 110 -12.10 -9.42 -7.17
CA SER A 110 -13.42 -8.78 -7.09
C SER A 110 -13.35 -7.27 -7.33
N GLY A 111 -12.36 -6.57 -6.74
CA GLY A 111 -12.12 -5.16 -7.02
C GLY A 111 -11.84 -4.89 -8.49
N SER A 112 -10.96 -5.71 -9.10
CA SER A 112 -10.62 -5.59 -10.52
C SER A 112 -11.82 -5.83 -11.43
N TYR A 113 -12.67 -6.81 -11.10
CA TYR A 113 -13.87 -7.13 -11.85
C TYR A 113 -14.93 -6.02 -11.81
N ILE A 114 -15.04 -5.32 -10.67
CA ILE A 114 -16.02 -4.25 -10.49
C ILE A 114 -15.56 -2.95 -11.17
N TYR A 115 -14.28 -2.58 -10.99
CA TYR A 115 -13.77 -1.26 -11.37
C TYR A 115 -13.13 -1.17 -12.76
N ASN A 116 -12.61 -2.28 -13.33
CA ASN A 116 -11.91 -2.23 -14.64
C ASN A 116 -12.79 -2.64 -15.83
N ARG A 117 -14.09 -2.34 -15.81
CA ARG A 117 -14.99 -2.67 -16.93
C ARG A 117 -14.89 -1.63 -18.04
N GLY A 118 -14.13 -1.95 -19.10
CA GLY A 118 -14.22 -1.30 -20.41
C GLY A 118 -13.10 -0.31 -20.76
N THR A 119 -12.55 0.40 -19.78
CA THR A 119 -11.40 1.30 -19.97
C THR A 119 -10.37 1.04 -18.88
N TYR A 120 -9.10 0.91 -19.26
CA TYR A 120 -8.00 0.80 -18.30
C TYR A 120 -7.88 2.12 -17.55
N ASP A 121 -8.24 2.13 -16.27
CA ASP A 121 -8.13 3.28 -15.39
C ASP A 121 -7.29 2.93 -14.16
N ILE A 122 -6.47 3.88 -13.72
CA ILE A 122 -5.57 3.69 -12.59
C ILE A 122 -6.39 3.89 -11.32
N ASN A 123 -6.90 2.79 -10.81
CA ASN A 123 -7.76 2.75 -9.63
C ASN A 123 -7.01 2.25 -8.39
N TRP A 124 -7.68 2.27 -7.24
CA TRP A 124 -7.18 1.76 -5.95
C TRP A 124 -6.71 0.30 -5.99
N THR A 125 -7.19 -0.48 -6.97
CA THR A 125 -6.78 -1.87 -7.23
C THR A 125 -5.31 -2.01 -7.62
N THR A 126 -4.76 -0.99 -8.30
CA THR A 126 -3.35 -0.97 -8.77
C THR A 126 -2.36 -0.98 -7.60
N PRO A 127 -2.43 -0.06 -6.63
CA PRO A 127 -1.55 -0.13 -5.47
C PRO A 127 -1.99 -1.23 -4.48
N TYR A 128 -3.25 -1.67 -4.49
CA TYR A 128 -3.69 -2.82 -3.69
C TYR A 128 -3.03 -4.14 -4.12
N CYS A 129 -2.72 -4.34 -5.39
CA CYS A 129 -2.05 -5.58 -5.82
C CYS A 129 -0.66 -5.74 -5.17
N ILE A 130 0.11 -4.65 -5.07
CA ILE A 130 1.42 -4.63 -4.41
C ILE A 130 1.25 -4.88 -2.91
N LEU A 131 0.22 -4.29 -2.30
CA LEU A 131 -0.09 -4.50 -0.89
C LEU A 131 -0.49 -5.95 -0.61
N CYS A 132 -1.34 -6.54 -1.44
CA CYS A 132 -1.75 -7.94 -1.39
C CYS A 132 -0.53 -8.88 -1.39
N LEU A 133 0.41 -8.69 -2.32
CA LEU A 133 1.64 -9.49 -2.37
C LEU A 133 2.49 -9.34 -1.10
N ARG A 134 2.60 -8.12 -0.55
CA ARG A 134 3.32 -7.87 0.71
C ARG A 134 2.65 -8.54 1.91
N LEU A 135 1.32 -8.51 1.98
CA LEU A 135 0.55 -9.12 3.06
C LEU A 135 0.65 -10.65 3.02
N ILE A 136 0.57 -11.24 1.82
CA ILE A 136 0.79 -12.68 1.62
C ILE A 136 2.22 -13.04 2.04
N GLY A 137 3.23 -12.30 1.58
CA GLY A 137 4.63 -12.51 1.96
C GLY A 137 4.85 -12.45 3.47
N LEU A 138 4.25 -11.46 4.15
CA LEU A 138 4.33 -11.34 5.60
C LEU A 138 3.75 -12.56 6.33
N THR A 139 2.63 -13.12 5.86
CA THR A 139 2.08 -14.35 6.44
C THR A 139 3.00 -15.56 6.21
N TRP A 140 3.64 -15.65 5.05
CA TRP A 140 4.66 -16.67 4.79
C TRP A 140 5.87 -16.51 5.71
N ASP A 141 6.38 -15.29 5.89
CA ASP A 141 7.51 -15.00 6.78
C ASP A 141 7.20 -15.40 8.23
N LEU A 142 5.98 -15.10 8.71
CA LEU A 142 5.53 -15.51 10.04
C LEU A 142 5.39 -17.04 10.17
N TYR A 143 4.93 -17.71 9.12
CA TYR A 143 4.82 -19.16 9.09
C TYR A 143 6.20 -19.84 9.15
N ASP A 144 7.16 -19.35 8.37
CA ASP A 144 8.53 -19.90 8.34
C ASP A 144 9.30 -19.57 9.61
N GLY A 145 9.13 -18.37 10.16
CA GLY A 145 9.71 -17.99 11.45
C GLY A 145 9.17 -18.77 12.65
N SER A 146 8.03 -19.45 12.50
CA SER A 146 7.45 -20.29 13.56
C SER A 146 7.99 -21.73 13.56
N LYS A 147 8.80 -22.11 12.56
CA LYS A 147 9.42 -23.44 12.50
C LYS A 147 10.67 -23.48 13.37
N PRO A 148 10.95 -24.60 14.06
CA PRO A 148 12.18 -24.73 14.86
C PRO A 148 13.40 -24.59 13.96
N ALA A 149 14.44 -23.90 14.46
CA ALA A 149 15.72 -23.84 13.79
C ALA A 149 16.24 -25.27 13.59
N VAL A 150 16.52 -25.63 12.33
CA VAL A 150 17.15 -26.91 12.01
C VAL A 150 18.54 -26.87 12.65
N ASN A 151 18.73 -27.60 13.75
CA ASN A 151 20.05 -27.83 14.32
C ASN A 151 20.84 -28.68 13.33
N PHE A 152 21.66 -28.03 12.52
CA PHE A 152 22.68 -28.70 11.72
C PHE A 152 23.77 -29.18 12.67
N THR A 153 23.58 -30.35 13.29
CA THR A 153 24.67 -31.08 13.94
C THR A 153 25.52 -31.69 12.83
N VAL A 154 26.61 -31.00 12.51
CA VAL A 154 27.75 -31.52 11.72
C VAL A 154 28.59 -32.42 12.63
#